data_AF-A0A259SNT5-F1
#
_entry.id   AF-A0A259SNT5-F1
#
_cell.length_a   1.000
_cell.length_b   1.000
_cell.length_c   1.000
_cell.angle_alpha   90.00
_cell.angle_beta   90.00
_cell.angle_gamma   90.00
#
_symmetry.space_group_name_H-M   'P 1'
#
loop_
_entity.id
_entity.type
_entity.pdbx_description
1 polymer ?
#
loop_
_entity_poly.entity_id
_entity_poly.type
_entity_poly.pdbx_seq_one_letter_code
_entity_poly.pdbx_strand_id
1 'polypeptide(L)'
;GRTLNPFSAGRRDQRRRESRDDVLVFTGERLPDPLLVMGAPEIALTLASTNPQVDVFVRLCEVDGRGTSRTVTDGYLRLSPQAAPGEPRHVRVVLAPIAHRFAAGSRLRVQVSWGAHPLHLRNPGTTDPVRDHSRLVASTQTLFLGGATPAVLTVPLAEDVASAVHPGVPR
;
A
#
# COMPACT_ATOMS: atom_id res chain seq x y z
N GLY A 1 8.17 4.96 8.45
CA GLY A 1 8.52 4.71 7.03
C GLY A 1 9.98 4.29 6.94
N ARG A 2 10.50 4.07 5.73
CA ARG A 2 11.91 3.72 5.46
C ARG A 2 12.88 4.89 5.66
N THR A 3 12.87 5.46 6.86
CA THR A 3 13.80 6.50 7.29
C THR A 3 14.74 5.89 8.32
N LEU A 4 16.01 6.27 8.33
CA LEU A 4 16.95 5.86 9.38
C LEU A 4 16.90 6.74 10.64
N ASN A 5 16.00 7.73 10.69
CA ASN A 5 15.83 8.58 11.85
C ASN A 5 15.14 7.80 12.99
N PRO A 6 15.84 7.49 14.10
CA PRO A 6 15.31 6.62 15.16
C PRO A 6 14.06 7.19 15.85
N PHE A 7 13.87 8.51 15.83
CA PHE A 7 12.70 9.16 16.43
C PHE A 7 11.48 9.15 15.50
N SER A 8 11.69 9.17 14.18
CA SER A 8 10.61 9.23 13.18
C SER A 8 10.37 7.92 12.40
N ALA A 9 11.29 6.96 12.53
CA ALA A 9 11.27 5.69 11.83
C ALA A 9 10.33 4.65 12.46
N GLY A 10 10.28 3.48 11.84
CA GLY A 10 9.58 2.32 12.36
C GLY A 10 8.11 2.20 11.96
N ARG A 11 7.51 1.12 12.46
CA ARG A 11 6.09 0.78 12.27
C ARG A 11 5.24 1.62 13.22
N ARG A 12 4.66 2.68 12.68
CA ARG A 12 3.76 3.58 13.41
C ARG A 12 2.31 3.15 13.26
N ASP A 13 1.51 3.55 14.24
CA ASP A 13 0.07 3.44 14.14
C ASP A 13 -0.45 4.30 12.98
N GLN A 14 -1.29 3.70 12.14
CA GLN A 14 -1.81 4.28 10.92
C GLN A 14 -3.19 4.90 11.08
N ARG A 15 -3.88 4.73 12.21
CA ARG A 15 -5.28 5.17 12.38
C ARG A 15 -5.51 6.66 12.08
N ARG A 16 -4.55 7.52 12.41
CA ARG A 16 -4.61 8.97 12.08
C ARG A 16 -4.58 9.25 10.57
N ARG A 17 -3.94 8.40 9.77
CA ARG A 17 -3.96 8.52 8.30
C ARG A 17 -5.24 7.92 7.72
N GLU A 18 -5.67 6.80 8.29
CA GLU A 18 -6.89 6.08 7.90
C GLU A 18 -8.17 6.86 8.14
N SER A 19 -8.14 7.88 9.01
CA SER A 19 -9.29 8.76 9.28
C SER A 19 -9.44 9.91 8.28
N ARG A 20 -8.62 9.96 7.23
CA ARG A 20 -8.71 11.02 6.21
C ARG A 20 -9.62 10.55 5.08
N ASP A 21 -10.44 11.46 4.57
CA ASP A 21 -11.39 11.17 3.49
C ASP A 21 -10.70 10.82 2.15
N ASP A 22 -9.43 11.21 1.98
CA ASP A 22 -8.62 10.90 0.80
C ASP A 22 -7.80 9.60 0.93
N VAL A 23 -8.04 8.81 1.98
CA VAL A 23 -7.43 7.51 2.21
C VAL A 23 -8.51 6.43 2.24
N LEU A 24 -8.62 5.67 1.16
CA LEU A 24 -9.52 4.52 1.10
C LEU A 24 -8.93 3.36 1.89
N VAL A 25 -9.74 2.74 2.76
CA VAL A 25 -9.29 1.67 3.67
C VAL A 25 -10.13 0.41 3.48
N PHE A 26 -9.46 -0.67 3.09
CA PHE A 26 -10.07 -1.99 2.91
C PHE A 26 -9.47 -2.96 3.93
N THR A 27 -10.31 -3.63 4.72
CA THR A 27 -9.84 -4.57 5.74
C THR A 27 -10.40 -5.95 5.45
N GLY A 28 -9.51 -6.92 5.33
CA GLY A 28 -9.88 -8.31 5.13
C GLY A 28 -10.41 -8.98 6.40
N GLU A 29 -10.74 -10.25 6.24
CA GLU A 29 -11.13 -11.11 7.35
C GLU A 29 -10.00 -11.32 8.35
N ARG A 30 -10.38 -11.80 9.53
CA ARG A 30 -9.42 -12.19 10.55
C ARG A 30 -8.71 -13.45 10.07
N LEU A 31 -7.39 -13.44 10.09
CA LEU A 31 -6.61 -14.62 9.73
C LEU A 31 -6.84 -15.72 10.78
N PRO A 32 -7.28 -16.94 10.38
CA PRO A 32 -7.40 -18.05 11.31
C PRO A 32 -6.03 -18.52 11.79
N ASP A 33 -5.06 -18.52 10.89
CA ASP A 33 -3.68 -18.99 11.10
C ASP A 33 -2.67 -17.89 10.76
N PRO A 34 -1.41 -18.00 11.22
CA PRO A 34 -0.35 -17.07 10.83
C PRO A 34 -0.10 -17.14 9.32
N LEU A 35 0.12 -15.98 8.69
CA LEU A 35 0.40 -15.89 7.25
C LEU A 35 1.86 -15.45 7.02
N LEU A 36 2.66 -16.32 6.41
CA LEU A 36 4.06 -16.01 6.07
C LEU A 36 4.14 -15.48 4.64
N VAL A 37 4.60 -14.23 4.50
CA VAL A 37 4.76 -13.57 3.20
C VAL A 37 6.23 -13.25 2.98
N MET A 38 6.81 -13.81 1.91
CA MET A 38 8.18 -13.53 1.48
C MET A 38 8.20 -13.16 -0.01
N GLY A 39 8.61 -11.93 -0.31
CA GLY A 39 8.63 -11.39 -1.67
C GLY A 39 7.92 -10.05 -1.77
N ALA A 40 7.54 -9.65 -2.98
CA ALA A 40 6.86 -8.38 -3.25
C ALA A 40 5.35 -8.60 -3.44
N PRO A 41 4.50 -8.17 -2.49
CA PRO A 41 3.07 -8.10 -2.73
C PRO A 41 2.75 -7.12 -3.87
N GLU A 42 1.63 -7.32 -4.55
CA GLU A 42 1.13 -6.40 -5.57
C GLU A 42 -0.34 -6.11 -5.34
N ILE A 43 -0.77 -4.96 -5.84
CA ILE A 43 -2.19 -4.68 -6.05
C ILE A 43 -2.47 -4.34 -7.51
N ALA A 44 -3.45 -5.01 -8.08
CA ALA A 44 -4.06 -4.69 -9.36
C ALA A 44 -5.39 -3.99 -9.09
N LEU A 45 -5.61 -2.82 -9.70
CA LEU A 45 -6.85 -2.05 -9.51
C LEU A 45 -7.18 -1.21 -10.73
N THR A 46 -8.44 -0.85 -10.88
CA THR A 46 -8.90 0.08 -11.90
C THR A 46 -9.29 1.40 -11.24
N LEU A 47 -8.82 2.53 -11.79
CA LEU A 47 -9.16 3.86 -11.30
C LEU A 47 -9.45 4.84 -12.43
N ALA A 48 -10.28 5.85 -12.14
CA ALA A 48 -10.50 7.01 -12.99
C ALA A 48 -10.18 8.29 -12.20
N SER A 49 -9.78 9.35 -12.89
CA SER A 49 -9.43 10.63 -12.28
C SER A 49 -10.00 11.81 -13.05
N THR A 50 -10.41 12.87 -12.37
CA THR A 50 -10.74 14.15 -13.03
C THR A 50 -9.51 14.91 -13.55
N ASN A 51 -8.30 14.39 -13.32
CA ASN A 51 -7.04 14.97 -13.78
C ASN A 51 -6.14 13.88 -14.39
N PRO A 52 -5.49 14.10 -15.55
CA PRO A 52 -4.62 13.09 -16.15
C PRO A 52 -3.35 12.80 -15.31
N GLN A 53 -2.93 13.74 -14.47
CA GLN A 53 -1.76 13.63 -13.59
C GLN A 53 -2.17 12.96 -12.27
N VAL A 54 -1.81 11.68 -12.10
CA VAL A 54 -2.25 10.89 -10.95
C VAL A 54 -1.07 10.14 -10.34
N ASP A 55 -1.03 10.16 -9.01
CA ASP A 55 -0.22 9.25 -8.23
C ASP A 55 -1.12 8.21 -7.57
N VAL A 56 -0.61 6.99 -7.45
CA VAL A 56 -1.25 5.92 -6.69
C VAL A 56 -0.25 5.48 -5.62
N PHE A 57 -0.66 5.62 -4.37
CA PHE A 57 0.07 5.11 -3.23
C PHE A 57 -0.76 4.03 -2.55
N VAL A 58 -0.16 2.84 -2.41
CA VAL A 58 -0.78 1.72 -1.71
C VAL A 58 0.07 1.31 -0.54
N ARG A 59 -0.57 1.04 0.59
CA ARG A 59 0.08 0.55 1.78
C ARG A 59 -0.65 -0.66 2.35
N LEU A 60 0.12 -1.70 2.62
CA LEU A 60 -0.33 -2.89 3.34
C LEU A 60 0.00 -2.74 4.83
N CYS A 61 -1.01 -2.94 5.66
CA CYS A 61 -0.93 -2.90 7.11
C CYS A 61 -1.41 -4.22 7.72
N GLU A 62 -0.92 -4.48 8.93
CA GLU A 62 -1.43 -5.51 9.82
C GLU A 62 -2.24 -4.83 10.93
N VAL A 63 -3.48 -5.26 11.10
CA VAL A 63 -4.35 -4.81 12.19
C VAL A 63 -4.37 -5.89 13.27
N ASP A 64 -3.88 -5.56 14.46
CA ASP A 64 -3.82 -6.51 15.56
C ASP A 64 -5.20 -6.76 16.22
N GLY A 65 -5.26 -7.70 17.16
CA GLY A 65 -6.49 -8.05 17.87
C GLY A 65 -7.10 -6.90 18.69
N ARG A 66 -6.35 -5.81 18.94
CA ARG A 66 -6.81 -4.59 19.62
C ARG A 66 -7.23 -3.50 18.60
N GLY A 67 -7.14 -3.77 17.30
CA GLY A 67 -7.47 -2.82 16.23
C GLY A 67 -6.34 -1.86 15.89
N THR A 68 -5.12 -2.04 16.41
CA THR A 68 -3.99 -1.18 16.06
C THR A 68 -3.50 -1.53 14.66
N SER A 69 -3.53 -0.57 13.74
CA SER A 69 -3.07 -0.74 12.36
C SER A 69 -1.61 -0.30 12.23
N ARG A 70 -0.73 -1.22 11.82
CA ARG A 70 0.71 -0.95 11.63
C ARG A 70 1.12 -1.24 10.21
N THR A 71 1.90 -0.32 9.63
CA THR A 71 2.46 -0.50 8.28
C THR A 71 3.38 -1.73 8.21
N VAL A 72 3.19 -2.55 7.18
CA VAL A 72 4.04 -3.68 6.82
C VAL A 72 4.90 -3.31 5.60
N THR A 73 4.26 -2.88 4.52
CA THR A 73 4.93 -2.42 3.29
C THR A 73 4.08 -1.40 2.53
N ASP A 74 4.68 -0.72 1.56
CA ASP A 74 4.00 0.20 0.66
C ASP A 74 4.63 0.22 -0.73
N GLY A 75 3.91 0.80 -1.68
CA GLY A 75 4.27 0.98 -3.07
C GLY A 75 3.68 2.26 -3.60
N TYR A 76 4.36 2.84 -4.59
CA TYR A 76 4.01 4.12 -5.18
C TYR A 76 4.20 4.05 -6.68
N LEU A 77 3.24 4.60 -7.41
CA LEU A 77 3.30 4.70 -8.85
C LEU A 77 2.77 6.07 -9.30
N ARG A 78 3.60 6.82 -10.02
CA ARG A 78 3.15 7.98 -10.78
C ARG A 78 2.74 7.52 -12.18
N LEU A 79 1.51 7.80 -12.56
CA LEU A 79 0.95 7.34 -13.82
C LEU A 79 1.33 8.29 -14.97
N SER A 80 1.58 7.73 -16.15
CA SER A 80 1.67 8.51 -17.37
C SER A 80 0.32 9.20 -17.65
N PRO A 81 0.29 10.43 -18.17
CA PRO A 81 -0.95 11.15 -18.47
C PRO A 81 -1.58 10.68 -19.78
N GLN A 82 -1.73 9.36 -19.96
CA GLN A 82 -2.25 8.74 -21.18
C GLN A 82 -3.78 8.58 -21.19
N ALA A 83 -4.41 8.54 -20.01
CA ALA A 83 -5.86 8.45 -19.88
C ALA A 83 -6.48 9.85 -19.82
N ALA A 84 -7.58 10.05 -20.53
CA ALA A 84 -8.36 11.28 -20.45
C ALA A 84 -9.01 11.44 -19.05
N PRO A 85 -9.34 12.67 -18.63
CA PRO A 85 -10.14 12.88 -17.42
C PRO A 85 -11.43 12.04 -17.43
N GLY A 86 -11.67 11.31 -16.35
CA GLY A 86 -12.82 10.41 -16.18
C GLY A 86 -12.65 9.03 -16.80
N GLU A 87 -11.62 8.80 -17.62
CA GLU A 87 -11.38 7.51 -18.26
C GLU A 87 -10.80 6.49 -17.26
N PRO A 88 -11.46 5.34 -17.05
CA PRO A 88 -10.92 4.28 -16.21
C PRO A 88 -9.69 3.64 -16.83
N ARG A 89 -8.67 3.40 -16.02
CA ARG A 89 -7.47 2.66 -16.41
C ARG A 89 -7.09 1.62 -15.36
N HIS A 90 -6.67 0.46 -15.83
CA HIS A 90 -6.14 -0.61 -15.00
C HIS A 90 -4.66 -0.38 -14.72
N VAL A 91 -4.25 -0.50 -13.46
CA VAL A 91 -2.86 -0.30 -13.03
C VAL A 91 -2.45 -1.40 -12.05
N ARG A 92 -1.14 -1.67 -12.05
CA ARG A 92 -0.50 -2.62 -11.13
C ARG A 92 0.53 -1.87 -10.31
N VAL A 93 0.38 -1.88 -8.98
CA VAL A 93 1.36 -1.29 -8.06
C VAL A 93 2.05 -2.41 -7.29
N VAL A 94 3.34 -2.59 -7.55
CA VAL A 94 4.18 -3.52 -6.79
C VAL A 94 4.59 -2.84 -5.48
N LEU A 95 4.30 -3.48 -4.36
CA LEU A 95 4.75 -3.04 -3.04
C LEU A 95 6.18 -3.49 -2.81
N ALA A 96 6.87 -2.80 -1.92
CA ALA A 96 8.23 -3.15 -1.63
C ALA A 96 8.32 -4.54 -0.95
N PRO A 97 9.38 -5.32 -1.23
CA PRO A 97 9.46 -6.69 -0.76
C PRO A 97 9.56 -6.78 0.77
N ILE A 98 8.97 -7.84 1.31
CA ILE A 98 8.94 -8.16 2.74
C ILE A 98 9.31 -9.61 2.97
N ALA A 99 9.82 -9.88 4.17
CA ALA A 99 9.72 -11.18 4.84
C ALA A 99 8.97 -10.90 6.14
N HIS A 100 7.65 -11.12 6.15
CA HIS A 100 6.78 -10.77 7.28
C HIS A 100 5.83 -11.92 7.60
N ARG A 101 5.69 -12.22 8.89
CA ARG A 101 4.68 -13.13 9.41
C ARG A 101 3.55 -12.32 10.02
N PHE A 102 2.39 -12.31 9.38
CA PHE A 102 1.16 -11.78 9.98
C PHE A 102 0.69 -12.76 11.06
N ALA A 103 0.32 -12.23 12.22
CA ALA A 103 -0.12 -13.06 13.34
C ALA A 103 -1.51 -13.66 13.09
N ALA A 104 -1.75 -14.87 13.60
CA ALA A 104 -3.10 -15.40 13.73
C ALA A 104 -3.98 -14.41 14.52
N GLY A 105 -5.22 -14.26 14.11
CA GLY A 105 -6.15 -13.30 14.71
C GLY A 105 -5.95 -11.84 14.27
N SER A 106 -4.92 -11.52 13.48
CA SER A 106 -4.75 -10.21 12.84
C SER A 106 -5.59 -10.10 11.56
N ARG A 107 -5.62 -8.92 10.95
CA ARG A 107 -6.23 -8.67 9.64
C ARG A 107 -5.24 -7.98 8.71
N LEU A 108 -5.30 -8.31 7.42
CA LEU A 108 -4.66 -7.49 6.40
C LEU A 108 -5.53 -6.26 6.14
N ARG A 109 -4.90 -5.09 6.06
CA ARG A 109 -5.54 -3.84 5.69
C ARG A 109 -4.79 -3.17 4.55
N VAL A 110 -5.50 -2.82 3.49
CA VAL A 110 -4.98 -2.05 2.37
C VAL A 110 -5.45 -0.61 2.51
N GLN A 111 -4.50 0.32 2.38
CA GLN A 111 -4.77 1.75 2.23
C GLN A 111 -4.47 2.14 0.79
N VAL A 112 -5.38 2.83 0.12
CA VAL A 112 -5.16 3.43 -1.20
C VAL A 112 -5.34 4.94 -1.07
N SER A 113 -4.37 5.70 -1.58
CA SER A 113 -4.38 7.16 -1.58
C SER A 113 -3.64 7.70 -2.79
N TRP A 114 -3.67 9.00 -2.98
CA TRP A 114 -3.25 9.65 -4.23
C TRP A 114 -1.94 10.42 -4.09
N GLY A 115 -1.12 9.99 -3.13
CA GLY A 115 0.17 10.59 -2.78
C GLY A 115 0.59 10.25 -1.36
N ALA A 116 1.87 10.44 -1.04
CA ALA A 116 2.40 10.13 0.30
C ALA A 116 3.52 11.09 0.72
N HIS A 117 3.27 12.39 0.66
CA HIS A 117 4.23 13.39 1.17
C HIS A 117 4.51 13.19 2.67
N PRO A 118 5.77 13.29 3.14
CA PRO A 118 6.97 13.67 2.40
C PRO A 118 7.76 12.50 1.79
N LEU A 119 7.25 11.26 1.85
CA LEU A 119 7.94 10.10 1.27
C LEU A 119 8.08 10.21 -0.25
N HIS A 120 7.06 10.76 -0.91
CA HIS A 120 7.09 11.09 -2.34
C HIS A 120 6.72 12.56 -2.54
N LEU A 121 7.36 13.20 -3.53
CA LEU A 121 7.01 14.57 -3.91
C LEU A 121 5.57 14.62 -4.40
N ARG A 122 4.83 15.63 -3.94
CA ARG A 122 3.44 15.84 -4.33
C ARG A 122 3.32 15.94 -5.83
N ASN A 123 2.31 15.30 -6.40
CA ASN A 123 1.90 15.58 -7.77
C ASN A 123 1.20 16.94 -7.81
N PRO A 124 1.66 17.91 -8.62
CA PRO A 124 1.02 19.21 -8.71
C PRO A 124 -0.35 19.17 -9.39
N GLY A 125 -0.69 18.09 -10.10
CA GLY A 125 -1.89 18.04 -10.93
C GLY A 125 -1.74 18.87 -12.23
N THR A 126 -0.52 19.29 -12.55
CA THR A 126 -0.18 20.04 -13.77
C THR A 126 0.94 19.33 -14.53
N THR A 127 1.25 19.81 -15.73
CA THR A 127 2.42 19.36 -16.51
C THR A 127 3.73 20.01 -16.06
N ASP A 128 3.68 20.90 -15.06
CA ASP A 128 4.86 21.59 -14.56
C ASP A 128 5.83 20.58 -13.91
N PRO A 129 7.13 20.89 -13.85
CA PRO A 129 8.08 20.05 -13.16
C PRO A 129 7.62 19.77 -11.72
N VAL A 130 7.78 18.53 -11.25
CA VAL A 130 7.31 18.08 -9.93
C VAL A 130 7.86 18.91 -8.76
N ARG A 131 9.03 19.54 -8.94
CA ARG A 131 9.66 20.44 -7.96
C ARG A 131 9.02 21.83 -7.91
N ASP A 132 8.26 22.19 -8.92
CA ASP A 132 7.49 23.42 -8.99
C ASP A 132 6.13 23.17 -8.32
N HIS A 133 5.92 23.86 -7.21
CA HIS A 133 4.71 23.77 -6.41
C HIS A 133 3.95 25.10 -6.39
N SER A 134 4.23 26.00 -7.34
CA SER A 134 3.58 27.31 -7.46
C SER A 134 2.08 27.19 -7.78
N ARG A 135 1.67 26.09 -8.41
CA ARG A 135 0.28 25.76 -8.73
C ARG A 135 -0.04 24.32 -8.37
N LEU A 136 -1.13 24.12 -7.64
CA LEU A 136 -1.67 22.79 -7.33
C LEU A 136 -3.11 22.69 -7.83
N VAL A 137 -3.44 21.62 -8.54
CA VAL A 137 -4.78 21.35 -9.08
C VAL A 137 -5.37 20.15 -8.36
N ALA A 138 -6.46 20.36 -7.63
CA ALA A 138 -7.19 19.29 -6.97
C ALA A 138 -7.81 18.32 -7.99
N SER A 139 -7.97 17.06 -7.60
CA SER A 139 -8.57 16.03 -8.44
C SER A 139 -9.39 15.04 -7.62
N THR A 140 -10.48 14.56 -8.22
CA THR A 140 -11.31 13.49 -7.66
C THR A 140 -10.91 12.17 -8.31
N GLN A 141 -10.86 11.13 -7.49
CA GLN A 141 -10.35 9.83 -7.87
C GLN A 141 -11.41 8.77 -7.55
N THR A 142 -11.74 7.96 -8.54
CA THR A 142 -12.73 6.89 -8.42
C THR A 142 -12.01 5.55 -8.53
N LEU A 143 -12.16 4.71 -7.50
CA LEU A 143 -11.61 3.35 -7.48
C LEU A 143 -12.72 2.34 -7.77
N PHE A 144 -12.50 1.45 -8.74
CA PHE A 144 -13.45 0.38 -9.08
C PHE A 144 -12.98 -0.93 -8.42
N LEU A 145 -13.86 -1.56 -7.64
CA LEU A 145 -13.49 -2.72 -6.80
C LEU A 145 -13.89 -4.07 -7.41
N GLY A 146 -14.96 -4.12 -8.21
CA GLY A 146 -15.51 -5.35 -8.78
C GLY A 146 -15.74 -5.26 -10.29
N GLY A 147 -16.62 -6.11 -10.80
CA GLY A 147 -16.91 -6.22 -12.24
C GLY A 147 -15.95 -7.16 -12.96
N ALA A 148 -15.77 -6.95 -14.27
CA ALA A 148 -14.92 -7.81 -15.11
C ALA A 148 -13.42 -7.73 -14.76
N THR A 149 -13.00 -6.67 -14.06
CA THR A 149 -11.61 -6.46 -13.64
C THR A 149 -11.59 -6.02 -12.17
N PRO A 150 -11.77 -6.96 -11.22
CA PRO A 150 -11.82 -6.64 -9.80
C PRO A 150 -10.48 -6.13 -9.29
N ALA A 151 -10.51 -5.35 -8.21
CA ALA A 151 -9.29 -4.98 -7.50
C ALA A 151 -8.78 -6.18 -6.70
N VAL A 152 -7.51 -6.55 -6.88
CA VAL A 152 -6.91 -7.76 -6.31
C VAL A 152 -5.59 -7.43 -5.63
N LEU A 153 -5.46 -7.84 -4.36
CA LEU A 153 -4.18 -7.91 -3.65
C LEU A 153 -3.59 -9.31 -3.82
N THR A 154 -2.40 -9.40 -4.41
CA THR A 154 -1.65 -10.66 -4.52
C THR A 154 -0.50 -10.65 -3.52
N VAL A 155 -0.40 -11.69 -2.70
CA VAL A 155 0.66 -11.85 -1.69
C VAL A 155 1.51 -13.11 -1.98
N PRO A 156 2.85 -12.99 -2.03
CA PRO A 156 3.71 -14.15 -2.23
C PRO A 156 3.86 -14.93 -0.93
N LEU A 157 3.11 -16.02 -0.82
CA LEU A 157 3.16 -16.89 0.34
C LEU A 157 4.47 -17.67 0.34
N ALA A 158 5.13 -17.72 1.49
CA ALA A 158 6.19 -18.68 1.72
C ALA A 158 5.61 -19.95 2.32
N GLU A 159 6.09 -21.09 1.86
CA GLU A 159 5.82 -22.36 2.53
C GLU A 159 6.48 -22.34 3.92
N ASP A 160 5.81 -22.92 4.90
CA ASP A 160 6.37 -23.06 6.24
C ASP A 160 7.53 -24.06 6.16
N VAL A 161 8.77 -23.55 6.15
CA VAL A 161 9.93 -24.41 6.29
C VAL A 161 9.88 -24.90 7.73
N ALA A 162 9.34 -26.11 7.92
CA ALA A 162 9.33 -26.80 9.20
C ALA A 162 10.68 -26.57 9.87
N SER A 163 10.67 -25.97 11.07
CA SER A 163 11.87 -25.60 11.82
C SER A 163 12.86 -26.75 11.76
N ALA A 164 13.87 -26.64 10.90
CA ALA A 164 15.00 -27.53 10.92
C ALA A 164 15.67 -27.24 12.27
N VAL A 165 15.38 -28.09 13.25
CA VAL A 165 16.08 -28.12 14.52
C VAL A 165 17.54 -28.25 14.15
N HIS A 166 18.32 -27.18 14.34
CA HIS A 166 19.76 -27.27 14.20
C HIS A 166 20.22 -28.24 15.29
N PRO A 167 20.72 -29.45 14.95
CA PRO A 167 21.31 -30.30 15.96
C PRO A 167 22.50 -29.51 16.50
N GLY A 168 22.40 -29.07 17.76
CA GLY A 168 23.40 -28.21 18.38
C GLY A 168 24.80 -28.77 18.17
N VAL A 169 25.74 -27.88 17.83
CA VAL A 169 27.15 -28.20 17.78
C VAL A 169 27.57 -28.74 19.16
N PRO A 170 28.01 -30.00 19.29
CA PRO A 170 28.59 -30.47 20.54
C PRO A 170 29.88 -29.67 20.82
N ARG A 171 30.04 -29.32 22.10
CA ARG A 171 31.06 -28.40 22.65
C ARG A 171 32.48 -28.63 22.15
#